data_AF-A0A3R8IV16-F1
#
_entry.id   AF-A0A3R8IV16-F1
#
_cell.length_a   1.000
_cell.length_b   1.000
_cell.length_c   1.000
_cell.angle_alpha   90.00
_cell.angle_beta   90.00
_cell.angle_gamma   90.00
#
_symmetry.space_group_name_H-M   'P 1'
#
loop_
_entity.id
_entity.type
_entity.pdbx_description
1 polymer ?
#
loop_
_entity_poly.entity_id
_entity_poly.type
_entity_poly.pdbx_seq_one_letter_code
_entity_poly.pdbx_strand_id
1 'polypeptide(L)'
;MNHKTYTLKNIPPPHSFRAAFWPLFCLAIALLRPLGLPLSAADKYWNNNSPATGNWSGEYWSLLENGAIGETVASTGDSIFITRPNAVISIGYMSTSPSVDGITISSGATATITTHTSGSQSVTVNGASSGDLTWNSVSAGYTRLILGANVAWNGKITEASTAASGNANSSSSKEIRINSQTATSANTKIALDGTGKLVLNQSTGTVTLGELSGTSSSAEITAINAGGNRAISLVQATNTTYAGIWTKGGREWTFTKSDEGRIRFTGAISAWTSGAQITGGSVYLNGTVTNVSGNSGTGITVSSGATLGGTGSITLAADKTITFADGAVLDPGDVNDAGVATTGILTITSTSGAGLVFAGNATIKFNLDGDKIVLEGNSMIGSAAANSVITFDFTGSPVSVVGTTIDLITFGATPGIDKNVFVAGGGWTGDFRYNGNTLQFVVATAPVPEPATVALILGLGCAGSLLIFRRR
;
A
#
# COMPACT_ATOMS: atom_id res chain seq x y z
N MET A 1 53.57 92.77 13.56
CA MET A 1 55.03 92.64 13.73
C MET A 1 55.35 92.71 15.21
N ASN A 2 55.67 91.57 15.83
CA ASN A 2 56.53 91.48 17.02
C ASN A 2 56.82 90.00 17.27
N HIS A 3 58.05 89.61 16.96
CA HIS A 3 58.68 88.36 17.35
C HIS A 3 58.83 88.33 18.87
N LYS A 4 58.49 87.20 19.53
CA LYS A 4 59.22 86.75 20.72
C LYS A 4 59.35 85.22 20.73
N THR A 5 60.60 84.84 20.92
CA THR A 5 61.19 83.51 20.83
C THR A 5 61.06 82.75 22.16
N TYR A 6 61.05 81.43 22.03
CA TYR A 6 61.03 80.35 23.01
C TYR A 6 62.00 80.49 24.20
N THR A 7 61.60 79.89 25.33
CA THR A 7 62.52 79.43 26.39
C THR A 7 62.19 78.00 26.78
N LEU A 8 63.11 77.08 26.44
CA LEU A 8 63.18 75.69 26.90
C LEU A 8 63.98 75.63 28.22
N LYS A 9 63.45 74.88 29.20
CA LYS A 9 64.12 74.31 30.39
C LYS A 9 63.14 73.26 30.94
N ASN A 10 63.46 72.05 31.39
CA ASN A 10 64.68 71.28 31.56
C ASN A 10 64.22 69.81 31.72
N ILE A 11 64.92 68.86 31.12
CA ILE A 11 64.78 67.42 31.38
C ILE A 11 65.79 67.03 32.49
N PRO A 12 65.46 66.07 33.36
CA PRO A 12 66.44 65.06 33.75
C PRO A 12 65.96 63.60 33.50
N PRO A 13 66.89 62.64 33.37
CA PRO A 13 66.68 61.35 32.68
C PRO A 13 66.68 60.15 33.68
N PRO A 14 66.94 58.90 33.22
CA PRO A 14 65.97 57.83 32.96
C PRO A 14 66.03 56.72 34.06
N HIS A 15 65.54 55.51 33.75
CA HIS A 15 65.44 54.25 34.52
C HIS A 15 63.96 53.95 34.88
N SER A 16 63.35 52.80 34.59
CA SER A 16 63.80 51.51 34.06
C SER A 16 62.56 50.60 33.88
N PHE A 17 62.61 49.72 32.89
CA PHE A 17 62.06 48.35 32.90
C PHE A 17 60.53 48.09 32.85
N ARG A 18 60.18 47.40 31.74
CA ARG A 18 59.30 46.22 31.60
C ARG A 18 57.77 46.37 31.49
N ALA A 19 57.33 45.89 30.32
CA ALA A 19 56.22 44.97 30.09
C ALA A 19 54.79 45.48 30.32
N ALA A 20 54.03 45.61 29.23
CA ALA A 20 52.76 44.92 29.03
C ALA A 20 52.17 45.30 27.66
N PHE A 21 52.49 44.50 26.64
CA PHE A 21 51.71 44.41 25.41
C PHE A 21 50.56 43.43 25.72
N TRP A 22 49.38 43.94 26.09
CA TRP A 22 48.05 43.29 26.17
C TRP A 22 47.22 44.01 27.24
N PRO A 23 46.18 44.78 26.86
CA PRO A 23 44.85 44.17 26.74
C PRO A 23 43.97 44.88 25.69
N LEU A 24 43.94 44.37 24.46
CA LEU A 24 42.89 44.70 23.48
C LEU A 24 42.29 43.45 22.83
N PHE A 25 42.70 42.26 23.27
CA PHE A 25 42.26 40.98 22.71
C PHE A 25 41.08 40.33 23.47
N CYS A 26 40.71 40.84 24.64
CA CYS A 26 39.64 40.23 25.46
C CYS A 26 38.26 40.86 25.28
N LEU A 27 38.12 41.94 24.49
CA LEU A 27 36.82 42.59 24.25
C LEU A 27 36.19 42.23 22.88
N ALA A 28 36.90 41.48 22.03
CA ALA A 28 36.37 41.00 20.75
C ALA A 28 35.81 39.57 20.81
N ILE A 29 36.03 38.84 21.91
CA ILE A 29 35.56 37.44 22.07
C ILE A 29 34.19 37.38 22.79
N ALA A 30 33.75 38.45 23.47
CA ALA A 30 32.46 38.49 24.15
C ALA A 30 31.27 38.94 23.26
N LEU A 31 31.52 39.39 22.03
CA LEU A 31 30.49 39.76 21.04
C LEU A 31 30.29 38.70 19.93
N LEU A 32 31.02 37.57 19.99
CA LEU A 32 30.78 36.38 19.17
C LEU A 32 29.92 35.36 19.90
N ARG A 33 28.89 35.80 20.63
CA ARG A 33 27.74 34.92 20.87
C ARG A 33 27.01 34.84 19.54
N PRO A 34 26.88 33.66 18.89
CA PRO A 34 25.97 33.56 17.78
C PRO A 34 24.56 33.79 18.35
N LEU A 35 24.01 34.98 18.08
CA LEU A 35 22.59 35.13 17.87
C LEU A 35 22.18 33.98 16.95
N GLY A 36 21.32 33.09 17.44
CA GLY A 36 21.04 31.77 16.88
C GLY A 36 21.13 31.72 15.36
N LEU A 37 22.29 31.29 14.86
CA LEU A 37 22.35 30.73 13.53
C LEU A 37 21.52 29.45 13.61
N PRO A 38 20.53 29.23 12.73
CA PRO A 38 19.91 27.92 12.64
C PRO A 38 21.03 26.91 12.48
N LEU A 39 21.09 25.89 13.36
CA LEU A 39 21.97 24.75 13.18
C LEU A 39 21.80 24.30 11.73
N SER A 40 22.88 24.32 10.95
CA SER A 40 22.80 23.92 9.56
C SER A 40 22.39 22.46 9.52
N ALA A 41 21.39 22.14 8.71
CA ALA A 41 21.07 20.78 8.31
C ALA A 41 22.36 19.98 8.10
N ALA A 42 22.50 18.86 8.81
CA ALA A 42 23.66 17.99 8.69
C ALA A 42 23.21 16.54 8.42
N ASP A 43 24.12 15.78 7.81
CA ASP A 43 23.95 14.34 7.68
C ASP A 43 24.24 13.68 9.03
N LYS A 44 23.30 12.85 9.50
CA LYS A 44 23.37 12.13 10.78
C LYS A 44 23.26 10.64 10.53
N TYR A 45 24.26 9.90 10.98
CA TYR A 45 24.39 8.47 10.76
C TYR A 45 24.14 7.67 12.03
N TRP A 46 23.19 6.72 11.96
CA TRP A 46 23.07 5.60 12.88
C TRP A 46 23.83 4.40 12.29
N ASN A 47 25.08 4.23 12.70
CA ASN A 47 26.04 3.34 12.05
C ASN A 47 26.49 2.19 12.95
N ASN A 48 27.52 1.46 12.52
CA ASN A 48 28.04 0.30 13.27
C ASN A 48 28.59 0.65 14.67
N ASN A 49 28.96 1.92 14.91
CA ASN A 49 29.37 2.40 16.23
C ASN A 49 28.17 2.83 17.09
N SER A 50 27.01 3.13 16.49
CA SER A 50 25.74 3.34 17.20
C SER A 50 25.22 2.04 17.81
N PRO A 51 24.48 2.07 18.92
CA PRO A 51 23.93 0.86 19.52
C PRO A 51 22.88 0.20 18.60
N ALA A 52 22.62 -1.09 18.80
CA ALA A 52 21.54 -1.78 18.09
C ALA A 52 20.16 -1.22 18.47
N THR A 53 20.00 -0.86 19.74
CA THR A 53 18.80 -0.24 20.29
C THR A 53 19.19 1.04 21.03
N GLY A 54 18.52 2.14 20.77
CA GLY A 54 18.75 3.38 21.50
C GLY A 54 17.68 4.45 21.24
N ASN A 55 17.88 5.64 21.80
CA ASN A 55 16.93 6.75 21.69
C ASN A 55 17.34 7.72 20.58
N TRP A 56 16.35 8.25 19.85
CA TRP A 56 16.54 9.23 18.79
C TRP A 56 17.27 10.49 19.28
N SER A 57 16.97 10.96 20.48
CA SER A 57 17.58 12.16 21.07
C SER A 57 18.93 11.91 21.76
N GLY A 58 19.40 10.66 21.82
CA GLY A 58 20.69 10.33 22.45
C GLY A 58 21.88 10.76 21.60
N GLU A 59 23.06 10.83 22.22
CA GLU A 59 24.36 11.07 21.56
C GLU A 59 24.86 9.81 20.81
N TYR A 60 23.97 9.19 20.05
CA TYR A 60 24.19 7.92 19.33
C TYR A 60 24.43 8.12 17.84
N TRP A 61 24.44 9.36 17.37
CA TRP A 61 24.60 9.70 15.97
C TRP A 61 26.05 10.08 15.67
N SER A 62 26.43 9.95 14.40
CA SER A 62 27.73 10.35 13.85
C SER A 62 27.52 11.34 12.69
N LEU A 63 28.46 12.26 12.47
CA LEU A 63 28.49 13.11 11.26
C LEU A 63 29.05 12.37 10.03
N LEU A 64 29.60 11.17 10.21
CA LEU A 64 30.21 10.37 9.17
C LEU A 64 29.66 8.95 9.18
N GLU A 65 29.54 8.34 8.01
CA GLU A 65 28.99 6.99 7.84
C GLU A 65 29.65 5.94 8.75
N ASN A 66 30.97 6.00 8.92
CA ASN A 66 31.74 5.09 9.79
C ASN A 66 32.41 5.81 10.97
N GLY A 67 31.97 7.04 11.27
CA GLY A 67 32.54 7.88 12.32
C GLY A 67 32.16 7.45 13.73
N ALA A 68 32.86 8.03 14.71
CA ALA A 68 32.52 7.91 16.11
C ALA A 68 31.15 8.54 16.39
N ILE A 69 30.43 7.96 17.34
CA ILE A 69 29.20 8.55 17.88
C ILE A 69 29.53 9.71 18.83
N GLY A 70 28.51 10.51 19.14
CA GLY A 70 28.62 11.66 20.04
C GLY A 70 27.68 12.80 19.66
N GLU A 71 26.99 12.66 18.54
CA GLU A 71 26.08 13.67 18.03
C GLU A 71 24.63 13.39 18.44
N THR A 72 23.87 14.47 18.59
CA THR A 72 22.41 14.44 18.63
C THR A 72 21.83 14.83 17.28
N VAL A 73 20.56 14.49 17.05
CA VAL A 73 19.78 14.93 15.89
C VAL A 73 19.05 16.23 16.25
N ALA A 74 19.16 17.24 15.39
CA ALA A 74 18.43 18.48 15.51
C ALA A 74 16.92 18.25 15.38
N SER A 75 16.12 19.13 15.99
CA SER A 75 14.67 19.06 15.86
C SER A 75 14.18 19.34 14.43
N THR A 76 14.97 20.02 13.59
CA THR A 76 14.62 20.34 12.21
C THR A 76 15.83 20.29 11.27
N GLY A 77 15.64 19.79 10.05
CA GLY A 77 16.57 19.96 8.91
C GLY A 77 17.63 18.88 8.72
N ASP A 78 17.91 18.02 9.71
CA ASP A 78 18.92 16.97 9.53
C ASP A 78 18.48 15.91 8.52
N SER A 79 19.45 15.39 7.76
CA SER A 79 19.27 14.21 6.90
C SER A 79 19.72 12.96 7.66
N ILE A 80 18.84 11.96 7.73
CA ILE A 80 19.05 10.77 8.56
C ILE A 80 19.50 9.60 7.70
N PHE A 81 20.59 8.96 8.08
CA PHE A 81 21.13 7.76 7.45
C PHE A 81 21.21 6.64 8.47
N ILE A 82 20.56 5.52 8.21
CA ILE A 82 20.61 4.33 9.07
C ILE A 82 21.33 3.25 8.30
N THR A 83 22.62 3.07 8.62
CA THR A 83 23.50 2.09 7.97
C THR A 83 23.74 0.85 8.84
N ARG A 84 23.41 0.93 10.13
CA ARG A 84 23.42 -0.23 11.03
C ARG A 84 22.27 -1.19 10.69
N PRO A 85 22.56 -2.49 10.43
CA PRO A 85 21.51 -3.49 10.25
C PRO A 85 20.66 -3.68 11.52
N ASN A 86 19.34 -3.82 11.34
CA ASN A 86 18.36 -4.11 12.40
C ASN A 86 18.36 -3.07 13.53
N ALA A 87 18.58 -1.80 13.20
CA ALA A 87 18.55 -0.72 14.19
C ALA A 87 17.14 -0.53 14.77
N VAL A 88 17.03 -0.35 16.08
CA VAL A 88 15.78 -0.02 16.78
C VAL A 88 15.95 1.33 17.48
N ILE A 89 15.27 2.35 16.95
CA ILE A 89 15.42 3.74 17.40
C ILE A 89 14.12 4.20 18.05
N SER A 90 14.17 4.51 19.34
CA SER A 90 13.04 5.00 20.13
C SER A 90 12.92 6.52 20.06
N ILE A 91 11.76 7.04 19.64
CA ILE A 91 11.45 8.48 19.67
C ILE A 91 10.87 8.94 21.03
N GLY A 92 11.07 8.15 22.09
CA GLY A 92 10.64 8.51 23.44
C GLY A 92 11.28 9.79 23.95
N TYR A 93 10.55 10.51 24.82
CA TYR A 93 11.05 11.68 25.55
C TYR A 93 11.44 12.90 24.72
N MET A 94 10.99 12.97 23.45
CA MET A 94 11.20 14.17 22.64
C MET A 94 10.24 15.28 23.07
N SER A 95 10.78 16.46 23.36
CA SER A 95 10.01 17.67 23.70
C SER A 95 9.36 18.33 22.48
N THR A 96 9.87 18.03 21.28
CA THR A 96 9.38 18.53 19.99
C THR A 96 9.35 17.40 18.98
N SER A 97 8.38 17.45 18.05
CA SER A 97 8.30 16.48 16.95
C SER A 97 9.38 16.77 15.92
N PRO A 98 10.31 15.84 15.64
CA PRO A 98 11.37 16.08 14.66
C PRO A 98 10.80 16.27 13.26
N SER A 99 11.44 17.15 12.50
CA SER A 99 11.16 17.44 11.10
C SER A 99 12.45 17.32 10.30
N VAL A 100 12.71 16.16 9.71
CA VAL A 100 13.95 15.83 9.03
C VAL A 100 13.85 16.07 7.52
N ASP A 101 15.00 16.30 6.89
CA ASP A 101 15.09 16.48 5.44
C ASP A 101 15.00 15.16 4.69
N GLY A 102 15.35 14.03 5.31
CA GLY A 102 15.20 12.72 4.68
C GLY A 102 15.56 11.59 5.63
N ILE A 103 15.11 10.37 5.31
CA ILE A 103 15.50 9.14 5.99
C ILE A 103 15.97 8.13 4.94
N THR A 104 17.23 7.75 5.01
CA THR A 104 17.86 6.76 4.12
C THR A 104 18.29 5.55 4.94
N ILE A 105 17.71 4.39 4.68
CA ILE A 105 18.12 3.11 5.27
C ILE A 105 18.96 2.36 4.22
N SER A 106 20.16 1.95 4.59
CA SER A 106 21.08 1.29 3.65
C SER A 106 20.49 0.00 3.09
N SER A 107 20.80 -0.30 1.82
CA SER A 107 20.38 -1.54 1.17
C SER A 107 20.75 -2.78 2.01
N GLY A 108 19.79 -3.68 2.22
CA GLY A 108 19.97 -4.88 3.03
C GLY A 108 19.88 -4.68 4.54
N ALA A 109 19.78 -3.44 5.02
CA ALA A 109 19.40 -3.13 6.40
C ALA A 109 17.89 -2.92 6.51
N THR A 110 17.35 -3.21 7.68
CA THR A 110 16.03 -2.77 8.12
C THR A 110 16.19 -1.88 9.35
N ALA A 111 15.32 -0.90 9.50
CA ALA A 111 15.26 -0.07 10.69
C ALA A 111 13.87 -0.10 11.29
N THR A 112 13.77 -0.14 12.62
CA THR A 112 12.52 0.06 13.34
C THR A 112 12.58 1.38 14.08
N ILE A 113 11.69 2.31 13.75
CA ILE A 113 11.44 3.47 14.60
C ILE A 113 10.25 3.12 15.49
N THR A 114 10.50 3.16 16.81
CA THR A 114 9.51 2.81 17.82
C THR A 114 9.20 3.97 18.74
N THR A 115 8.01 3.99 19.32
CA THR A 115 7.63 5.02 20.30
C THR A 115 7.82 4.53 21.72
N HIS A 116 7.94 5.45 22.67
CA HIS A 116 7.86 5.06 24.08
C HIS A 116 6.46 4.51 24.41
N THR A 117 6.31 3.84 25.55
CA THR A 117 5.01 3.33 26.04
C THR A 117 4.03 4.45 26.44
N SER A 118 4.51 5.70 26.48
CA SER A 118 3.75 6.88 26.88
C SER A 118 4.08 8.10 26.02
N GLY A 119 3.17 9.07 26.02
CA GLY A 119 3.30 10.32 25.28
C GLY A 119 2.81 10.23 23.84
N SER A 120 2.93 11.33 23.12
CA SER A 120 2.56 11.40 21.71
C SER A 120 3.69 12.02 20.91
N GLN A 121 3.96 11.46 19.74
CA GLN A 121 5.12 11.85 18.95
C GLN A 121 4.80 11.87 17.46
N SER A 122 5.54 12.65 16.70
CA SER A 122 5.47 12.62 15.24
C SER A 122 6.85 12.83 14.66
N VAL A 123 7.16 12.14 13.57
CA VAL A 123 8.35 12.39 12.74
C VAL A 123 7.84 12.89 11.40
N THR A 124 8.23 14.11 11.02
CA THR A 124 7.96 14.64 9.68
C THR A 124 9.18 14.49 8.82
N VAL A 125 9.01 13.98 7.60
CA VAL A 125 10.05 13.83 6.60
C VAL A 125 9.71 14.75 5.43
N ASN A 126 10.65 15.57 4.98
CA ASN A 126 10.36 16.61 3.98
C ASN A 126 11.03 16.42 2.62
N GLY A 127 12.00 15.52 2.51
CA GLY A 127 12.76 15.27 1.29
C GLY A 127 12.99 13.78 1.01
N ALA A 128 13.87 13.51 0.05
CA ALA A 128 14.09 12.16 -0.48
C ALA A 128 14.41 11.16 0.62
N SER A 129 13.80 9.98 0.53
CA SER A 129 13.91 8.94 1.56
C SER A 129 13.88 7.57 0.91
N SER A 130 14.52 6.58 1.52
CA SER A 130 14.62 5.25 0.95
C SER A 130 14.88 4.14 1.95
N GLY A 131 14.67 2.90 1.51
CA GLY A 131 14.91 1.68 2.25
C GLY A 131 13.70 1.19 3.04
N ASP A 132 13.94 0.20 3.90
CA ASP A 132 12.88 -0.56 4.58
C ASP A 132 12.75 -0.14 6.04
N LEU A 133 11.71 0.65 6.32
CA LEU A 133 11.38 1.18 7.63
C LEU A 133 10.19 0.44 8.23
N THR A 134 10.33 -0.02 9.47
CA THR A 134 9.21 -0.41 10.32
C THR A 134 8.87 0.74 11.27
N TRP A 135 7.66 1.27 11.14
CA TRP A 135 7.05 2.21 12.08
C TRP A 135 6.22 1.43 13.09
N ASN A 136 6.67 1.40 14.36
CA ASN A 136 6.04 0.59 15.39
C ASN A 136 5.68 1.40 16.63
N SER A 137 4.40 1.61 16.89
CA SER A 137 3.96 2.26 18.11
C SER A 137 3.46 1.29 19.16
N VAL A 138 3.99 1.49 20.37
CA VAL A 138 3.52 0.86 21.61
C VAL A 138 2.88 1.87 22.59
N SER A 139 2.73 3.13 22.17
CA SER A 139 2.16 4.20 23.01
C SER A 139 0.65 4.17 23.03
N ALA A 140 0.04 4.53 24.16
CA ALA A 140 -1.39 4.86 24.21
C ALA A 140 -1.73 6.19 23.52
N GLY A 141 -0.76 7.11 23.38
CA GLY A 141 -0.93 8.40 22.70
C GLY A 141 -0.85 8.30 21.17
N TYR A 142 -0.85 9.45 20.48
CA TYR A 142 -0.75 9.47 19.03
C TYR A 142 0.71 9.29 18.57
N THR A 143 0.90 8.59 17.45
CA THR A 143 2.21 8.43 16.82
C THR A 143 2.08 8.49 15.31
N ARG A 144 2.90 9.32 14.67
CA ARG A 144 2.75 9.63 13.24
C ARG A 144 4.08 9.69 12.54
N LEU A 145 4.22 8.92 11.46
CA LEU A 145 5.21 9.19 10.42
C LEU A 145 4.53 10.03 9.34
N ILE A 146 5.01 11.25 9.12
CA ILE A 146 4.39 12.21 8.20
C ILE A 146 5.30 12.39 6.98
N LEU A 147 4.79 12.04 5.80
CA LEU A 147 5.49 12.23 4.53
C LEU A 147 5.04 13.56 3.90
N GLY A 148 5.97 14.52 3.85
CA GLY A 148 5.80 15.86 3.29
C GLY A 148 5.85 15.93 1.77
N ALA A 149 5.84 17.16 1.22
CA ALA A 149 5.65 17.40 -0.21
C ALA A 149 6.80 16.95 -1.12
N ASN A 150 8.05 16.94 -0.64
CA ASN A 150 9.19 16.53 -1.47
C ASN A 150 9.73 15.16 -1.06
N VAL A 151 8.96 14.39 -0.29
CA VAL A 151 9.30 13.00 -0.02
C VAL A 151 9.12 12.19 -1.30
N ALA A 152 10.09 11.37 -1.66
CA ALA A 152 9.93 10.41 -2.74
C ALA A 152 10.37 9.05 -2.17
N TRP A 153 9.56 8.48 -1.27
CA TRP A 153 9.99 7.28 -0.54
C TRP A 153 10.23 6.12 -1.51
N ASN A 154 11.47 5.67 -1.60
CA ASN A 154 11.87 4.54 -2.43
C ASN A 154 12.22 3.34 -1.55
N GLY A 155 11.27 2.42 -1.39
CA GLY A 155 11.39 1.30 -0.45
C GLY A 155 10.08 1.04 0.28
N LYS A 156 10.16 0.25 1.36
CA LYS A 156 8.99 -0.17 2.13
C LYS A 156 8.85 0.56 3.46
N ILE A 157 7.62 0.97 3.77
CA ILE A 157 7.23 1.39 5.11
C ILE A 157 6.22 0.37 5.65
N THR A 158 6.56 -0.28 6.75
CA THR A 158 5.69 -1.21 7.47
C THR A 158 5.15 -0.54 8.72
N GLU A 159 3.84 -0.34 8.77
CA GLU A 159 3.12 -0.01 10.00
C GLU A 159 2.95 -1.30 10.81
N ALA A 160 3.54 -1.36 12.00
CA ALA A 160 3.55 -2.55 12.86
C ALA A 160 3.08 -2.27 14.29
N SER A 161 2.38 -1.15 14.52
CA SER A 161 1.94 -0.75 15.87
C SER A 161 1.03 -1.79 16.51
N THR A 162 1.34 -2.16 17.75
CA THR A 162 0.54 -3.09 18.55
C THR A 162 -0.48 -2.37 19.45
N ALA A 163 -0.24 -1.10 19.75
CA ALA A 163 -1.16 -0.30 20.56
C ALA A 163 -2.36 0.17 19.72
N ALA A 164 -3.57 -0.03 20.23
CA ALA A 164 -4.81 0.31 19.55
C ALA A 164 -4.80 1.73 18.97
N SER A 165 -5.21 1.84 17.71
CA SER A 165 -5.28 3.11 16.98
C SER A 165 -6.69 3.71 17.06
N GLY A 166 -6.79 4.94 17.58
CA GLY A 166 -8.03 5.71 17.54
C GLY A 166 -8.36 6.25 16.15
N ASN A 167 -9.38 7.09 16.03
CA ASN A 167 -9.73 7.78 14.77
C ASN A 167 -8.54 8.53 14.19
N ALA A 168 -8.47 8.65 12.87
CA ALA A 168 -7.41 9.44 12.24
C ALA A 168 -7.42 10.89 12.77
N ASN A 169 -6.23 11.45 12.97
CA ASN A 169 -5.95 12.72 13.62
C ASN A 169 -6.35 12.83 15.10
N SER A 170 -6.77 11.75 15.77
CA SER A 170 -7.08 11.76 17.21
C SER A 170 -5.83 11.70 18.10
N SER A 171 -6.02 11.89 19.40
CA SER A 171 -4.98 11.81 20.43
C SER A 171 -4.41 10.41 20.69
N SER A 172 -4.95 9.37 20.05
CA SER A 172 -4.48 7.97 20.15
C SER A 172 -4.21 7.33 18.78
N SER A 173 -4.22 8.12 17.71
CA SER A 173 -3.99 7.67 16.33
C SER A 173 -2.58 7.13 16.10
N LYS A 174 -2.46 6.03 15.35
CA LYS A 174 -1.20 5.45 14.86
C LYS A 174 -1.19 5.55 13.35
N GLU A 175 -0.28 6.31 12.78
CA GLU A 175 -0.40 6.72 11.38
C GLU A 175 0.91 6.70 10.61
N ILE A 176 0.85 6.18 9.39
CA ILE A 176 1.64 6.66 8.25
C ILE A 176 0.75 7.69 7.56
N ARG A 177 1.14 8.96 7.58
CA ARG A 177 0.36 10.07 7.03
C ARG A 177 1.02 10.62 5.78
N ILE A 178 0.29 10.63 4.68
CA ILE A 178 0.72 11.24 3.41
C ILE A 178 0.11 12.64 3.31
N ASN A 179 0.95 13.68 3.39
CA ASN A 179 0.48 15.06 3.29
C ASN A 179 0.46 15.60 1.85
N SER A 180 1.14 14.94 0.92
CA SER A 180 1.18 15.34 -0.48
C SER A 180 1.13 14.13 -1.41
N GLN A 181 0.48 14.27 -2.57
CA GLN A 181 0.46 13.23 -3.61
C GLN A 181 1.85 12.90 -4.16
N THR A 182 2.78 13.86 -4.10
CA THR A 182 4.16 13.70 -4.55
C THR A 182 5.03 12.95 -3.55
N ALA A 183 4.53 12.72 -2.32
CA ALA A 183 5.25 12.05 -1.25
C ALA A 183 5.60 10.57 -1.57
N THR A 184 4.86 9.99 -2.51
CA THR A 184 4.91 8.58 -2.87
C THR A 184 4.95 8.38 -4.38
N SER A 185 5.35 7.19 -4.80
CA SER A 185 5.45 6.81 -6.21
C SER A 185 5.27 5.30 -6.39
N ALA A 186 5.45 4.80 -7.61
CA ALA A 186 5.53 3.37 -7.90
C ALA A 186 6.70 2.66 -7.18
N ASN A 187 7.64 3.39 -6.59
CA ASN A 187 8.71 2.82 -5.76
C ASN A 187 8.36 2.76 -4.26
N THR A 188 7.23 3.36 -3.85
CA THR A 188 6.81 3.40 -2.45
C THR A 188 5.94 2.20 -2.13
N LYS A 189 6.36 1.37 -1.18
CA LYS A 189 5.60 0.20 -0.71
C LYS A 189 5.07 0.44 0.70
N ILE A 190 3.81 0.13 0.96
CA ILE A 190 3.20 0.26 2.28
C ILE A 190 2.66 -1.10 2.73
N ALA A 191 3.11 -1.55 3.90
CA ALA A 191 2.53 -2.69 4.59
C ALA A 191 1.85 -2.23 5.88
N LEU A 192 0.58 -2.61 6.10
CA LEU A 192 -0.14 -2.35 7.34
C LEU A 192 -0.34 -3.65 8.11
N ASP A 193 0.68 -4.03 8.88
CA ASP A 193 0.73 -5.27 9.65
C ASP A 193 0.33 -5.06 11.13
N GLY A 194 0.23 -3.81 11.56
CA GLY A 194 -0.22 -3.40 12.89
C GLY A 194 -1.66 -2.92 12.93
N THR A 195 -2.01 -2.26 14.03
CA THR A 195 -3.32 -1.65 14.28
C THR A 195 -3.45 -0.23 13.72
N GLY A 196 -2.37 0.30 13.12
CA GLY A 196 -2.31 1.67 12.64
C GLY A 196 -2.93 1.87 11.27
N LYS A 197 -2.68 3.06 10.72
CA LYS A 197 -3.43 3.60 9.60
C LYS A 197 -2.53 4.17 8.52
N LEU A 198 -2.94 4.01 7.27
CA LEU A 198 -2.51 4.88 6.19
C LEU A 198 -3.51 6.03 6.07
N VAL A 199 -3.04 7.26 6.36
CA VAL A 199 -3.88 8.46 6.37
C VAL A 199 -3.51 9.39 5.23
N LEU A 200 -4.46 9.62 4.33
CA LEU A 200 -4.33 10.60 3.26
C LEU A 200 -4.79 11.98 3.77
N ASN A 201 -3.84 12.91 3.87
CA ASN A 201 -4.04 14.26 4.35
C ASN A 201 -3.89 15.33 3.24
N GLN A 202 -3.90 14.93 1.98
CA GLN A 202 -3.99 15.86 0.86
C GLN A 202 -5.45 16.27 0.59
N SER A 203 -5.66 17.48 0.09
CA SER A 203 -6.98 17.98 -0.29
C SER A 203 -7.46 17.40 -1.63
N THR A 204 -6.58 17.21 -2.61
CA THR A 204 -6.91 16.61 -3.90
C THR A 204 -5.75 15.76 -4.38
N GLY A 205 -6.04 14.83 -5.30
CA GLY A 205 -5.02 14.20 -6.12
C GLY A 205 -4.80 12.72 -5.83
N THR A 206 -3.84 12.17 -6.56
CA THR A 206 -3.59 10.72 -6.63
C THR A 206 -2.31 10.36 -5.88
N VAL A 207 -2.45 9.58 -4.82
CA VAL A 207 -1.30 8.92 -4.18
C VAL A 207 -0.98 7.66 -4.95
N THR A 208 0.24 7.58 -5.48
CA THR A 208 0.71 6.38 -6.17
C THR A 208 1.53 5.51 -5.22
N LEU A 209 1.23 4.21 -5.18
CA LEU A 209 1.96 3.20 -4.42
C LEU A 209 2.43 2.09 -5.36
N GLY A 210 3.63 1.59 -5.15
CA GLY A 210 4.18 0.42 -5.84
C GLY A 210 3.69 -0.91 -5.29
N GLU A 211 3.31 -0.94 -4.02
CA GLU A 211 2.82 -2.15 -3.36
C GLU A 211 1.98 -1.75 -2.15
N LEU A 212 0.87 -2.45 -1.96
CA LEU A 212 0.05 -2.40 -0.78
C LEU A 212 -0.09 -3.81 -0.21
N SER A 213 0.19 -3.97 1.08
CA SER A 213 -0.06 -5.23 1.78
C SER A 213 -0.51 -4.95 3.21
N GLY A 214 -0.96 -5.98 3.92
CA GLY A 214 -1.21 -5.88 5.35
C GLY A 214 -1.93 -7.10 5.89
N THR A 215 -1.38 -7.67 6.95
CA THR A 215 -1.91 -8.88 7.60
C THR A 215 -2.95 -8.57 8.68
N SER A 216 -3.04 -7.33 9.14
CA SER A 216 -3.94 -6.92 10.21
C SER A 216 -5.33 -6.54 9.70
N SER A 217 -6.37 -7.17 10.26
CA SER A 217 -7.77 -6.80 10.01
C SER A 217 -8.20 -5.51 10.68
N SER A 218 -7.40 -5.00 11.62
CA SER A 218 -7.64 -3.75 12.34
C SER A 218 -6.97 -2.54 11.71
N ALA A 219 -6.04 -2.76 10.77
CA ALA A 219 -5.42 -1.70 10.02
C ALA A 219 -6.45 -0.94 9.18
N GLU A 220 -6.24 0.35 8.99
CA GLU A 220 -7.17 1.19 8.23
C GLU A 220 -6.48 2.07 7.18
N ILE A 221 -7.03 2.12 5.97
CA ILE A 221 -6.77 3.20 5.02
C ILE A 221 -7.91 4.23 5.14
N THR A 222 -7.57 5.49 5.36
CA THR A 222 -8.56 6.56 5.52
C THR A 222 -8.01 7.94 5.13
N ALA A 223 -8.82 8.99 5.27
CA ALA A 223 -8.43 10.38 5.04
C ALA A 223 -9.00 11.29 6.14
N ILE A 224 -8.35 12.43 6.36
CA ILE A 224 -8.75 13.40 7.40
C ILE A 224 -9.20 14.76 6.84
N ASN A 225 -8.78 15.09 5.62
CA ASN A 225 -9.15 16.37 5.02
C ASN A 225 -10.51 16.31 4.34
N ALA A 226 -11.29 17.37 4.51
CA ALA A 226 -12.62 17.51 3.94
C ALA A 226 -12.60 18.34 2.65
N GLY A 227 -11.53 18.35 1.87
CA GLY A 227 -11.47 18.93 0.51
C GLY A 227 -11.28 17.85 -0.56
N GLY A 228 -11.73 18.13 -1.80
CA GLY A 228 -11.42 17.43 -3.07
C GLY A 228 -11.73 15.94 -3.24
N ASN A 229 -11.53 15.45 -4.46
CA ASN A 229 -11.52 14.01 -4.78
C ASN A 229 -10.13 13.44 -4.52
N ARG A 230 -10.07 12.24 -3.93
CA ARG A 230 -8.83 11.52 -3.66
C ARG A 230 -8.73 10.29 -4.52
N ALA A 231 -7.51 9.90 -4.84
CA ALA A 231 -7.27 8.62 -5.47
C ALA A 231 -6.07 7.92 -4.85
N ILE A 232 -6.14 6.59 -4.84
CA ILE A 232 -4.96 5.74 -4.74
C ILE A 232 -4.78 5.03 -6.08
N SER A 233 -3.59 5.18 -6.67
CA SER A 233 -3.14 4.41 -7.81
C SER A 233 -2.13 3.37 -7.34
N LEU A 234 -2.49 2.10 -7.44
CA LEU A 234 -1.65 0.97 -7.07
C LEU A 234 -0.99 0.40 -8.33
N VAL A 235 0.32 0.62 -8.46
CA VAL A 235 1.19 0.19 -9.56
C VAL A 235 1.99 -1.01 -9.08
N GLN A 236 1.33 -2.16 -9.00
CA GLN A 236 1.85 -3.31 -8.26
C GLN A 236 2.15 -4.49 -9.18
N ALA A 237 3.41 -4.92 -9.20
CA ALA A 237 3.91 -6.07 -9.94
C ALA A 237 3.91 -7.37 -9.12
N THR A 238 3.81 -7.29 -7.79
CA THR A 238 3.83 -8.45 -6.88
C THR A 238 2.43 -8.86 -6.44
N ASN A 239 2.30 -10.10 -5.95
CA ASN A 239 1.05 -10.60 -5.37
C ASN A 239 1.03 -10.30 -3.86
N THR A 240 -0.02 -9.64 -3.38
CA THR A 240 -0.18 -9.30 -1.97
C THR A 240 -1.62 -9.44 -1.50
N THR A 241 -1.78 -9.55 -0.18
CA THR A 241 -3.06 -9.45 0.52
C THR A 241 -3.07 -8.20 1.42
N TYR A 242 -4.21 -7.49 1.45
CA TYR A 242 -4.54 -6.47 2.45
C TYR A 242 -5.81 -6.88 3.20
N ALA A 243 -5.65 -7.16 4.49
CA ALA A 243 -6.71 -7.64 5.37
C ALA A 243 -7.48 -6.54 6.10
N GLY A 244 -6.96 -5.31 6.08
CA GLY A 244 -7.54 -4.18 6.81
C GLY A 244 -8.79 -3.60 6.16
N ILE A 245 -9.27 -2.52 6.76
CA ILE A 245 -10.46 -1.79 6.31
C ILE A 245 -10.07 -0.53 5.52
N TRP A 246 -10.89 -0.16 4.54
CA TRP A 246 -10.72 1.09 3.81
C TRP A 246 -11.97 1.95 3.90
N THR A 247 -11.86 3.06 4.63
CA THR A 247 -12.98 3.97 4.88
C THR A 247 -12.84 5.27 4.09
N LYS A 248 -13.98 5.89 3.77
CA LYS A 248 -14.00 7.10 2.95
C LYS A 248 -13.44 8.35 3.65
N GLY A 249 -13.32 8.37 4.98
CA GLY A 249 -12.85 9.54 5.74
C GLY A 249 -13.65 10.83 5.49
N GLY A 250 -14.89 10.71 4.99
CA GLY A 250 -15.80 11.82 4.70
C GLY A 250 -15.91 12.28 3.23
N ARG A 251 -15.19 11.72 2.26
CA ARG A 251 -15.24 12.17 0.83
C ARG A 251 -15.10 11.06 -0.20
N GLU A 252 -15.20 11.44 -1.48
CA GLU A 252 -15.13 10.51 -2.59
C GLU A 252 -13.71 10.00 -2.87
N TRP A 253 -13.58 8.70 -3.15
CA TRP A 253 -12.33 8.09 -3.60
C TRP A 253 -12.48 7.35 -4.92
N THR A 254 -11.45 7.49 -5.74
CA THR A 254 -11.17 6.59 -6.86
C THR A 254 -10.06 5.62 -6.48
N PHE A 255 -10.20 4.37 -6.88
CA PHE A 255 -9.12 3.40 -6.83
C PHE A 255 -8.70 3.00 -8.23
N THR A 256 -7.40 2.99 -8.51
CA THR A 256 -6.85 2.49 -9.76
C THR A 256 -5.82 1.39 -9.46
N LYS A 257 -5.92 0.26 -10.15
CA LYS A 257 -4.91 -0.82 -10.14
C LYS A 257 -4.32 -0.94 -11.54
N SER A 258 -2.99 -0.99 -11.62
CA SER A 258 -2.21 -1.28 -12.82
C SER A 258 -1.08 -2.27 -12.51
N ASP A 259 -0.33 -2.66 -13.54
CA ASP A 259 0.74 -3.66 -13.53
C ASP A 259 0.28 -5.09 -13.22
N GLU A 260 1.17 -6.06 -13.48
CA GLU A 260 0.86 -7.48 -13.57
C GLU A 260 0.45 -8.16 -12.25
N GLY A 261 0.84 -7.59 -11.11
CA GLY A 261 0.63 -8.19 -9.79
C GLY A 261 -0.83 -8.24 -9.36
N ARG A 262 -1.12 -9.04 -8.35
CA ARG A 262 -2.44 -9.13 -7.72
C ARG A 262 -2.49 -8.42 -6.38
N ILE A 263 -3.57 -7.68 -6.13
CA ILE A 263 -3.97 -7.30 -4.77
C ILE A 263 -5.24 -8.07 -4.36
N ARG A 264 -5.21 -8.71 -3.19
CA ARG A 264 -6.35 -9.40 -2.58
C ARG A 264 -6.83 -8.64 -1.36
N PHE A 265 -8.10 -8.21 -1.36
CA PHE A 265 -8.74 -7.48 -0.27
C PHE A 265 -9.65 -8.42 0.51
N THR A 266 -9.32 -8.71 1.76
CA THR A 266 -10.15 -9.58 2.63
C THR A 266 -10.96 -8.81 3.67
N GLY A 267 -10.63 -7.54 3.92
CA GLY A 267 -11.39 -6.65 4.81
C GLY A 267 -12.47 -5.83 4.10
N ALA A 268 -13.12 -4.94 4.86
CA ALA A 268 -14.22 -4.13 4.36
C ALA A 268 -13.75 -2.85 3.64
N ILE A 269 -14.35 -2.53 2.51
CA ILE A 269 -14.09 -1.32 1.72
C ILE A 269 -15.38 -0.52 1.59
N SER A 270 -15.35 0.75 1.98
CA SER A 270 -16.43 1.72 1.76
C SER A 270 -15.94 3.00 1.08
N ALA A 271 -14.67 3.02 0.69
CA ALA A 271 -14.01 4.21 0.19
C ALA A 271 -14.28 4.49 -1.28
N TRP A 272 -14.45 3.45 -2.14
CA TRP A 272 -14.50 3.51 -3.62
C TRP A 272 -15.77 4.17 -4.20
N THR A 273 -16.08 5.34 -3.67
CA THR A 273 -17.30 6.11 -3.86
C THR A 273 -17.30 6.92 -5.15
N SER A 274 -16.15 7.12 -5.82
CA SER A 274 -16.10 7.56 -7.23
C SER A 274 -15.91 6.37 -8.20
N GLY A 275 -15.66 5.17 -7.68
CA GLY A 275 -15.47 3.94 -8.46
C GLY A 275 -14.06 3.38 -8.42
N ALA A 276 -13.88 2.29 -9.17
CA ALA A 276 -12.62 1.58 -9.29
C ALA A 276 -12.28 1.28 -10.75
N GLN A 277 -10.99 1.36 -11.08
CA GLN A 277 -10.44 1.07 -12.40
C GLN A 277 -9.35 0.01 -12.28
N ILE A 278 -9.54 -1.11 -12.94
CA ILE A 278 -8.58 -2.21 -12.98
C ILE A 278 -8.04 -2.25 -14.40
N THR A 279 -6.84 -1.70 -14.56
CA THR A 279 -6.20 -1.48 -15.87
C THR A 279 -5.12 -2.51 -16.18
N GLY A 280 -4.66 -3.25 -15.17
CA GLY A 280 -3.69 -4.33 -15.33
C GLY A 280 -3.65 -5.23 -14.09
N GLY A 281 -3.15 -6.45 -14.29
CA GLY A 281 -3.03 -7.46 -13.24
C GLY A 281 -4.39 -7.86 -12.69
N SER A 282 -4.46 -8.08 -11.38
CA SER A 282 -5.67 -8.63 -10.74
C SER A 282 -6.06 -7.92 -9.45
N VAL A 283 -7.37 -7.78 -9.22
CA VAL A 283 -7.95 -7.38 -7.93
C VAL A 283 -8.91 -8.47 -7.48
N TYR A 284 -8.69 -9.01 -6.29
CA TYR A 284 -9.61 -9.97 -5.65
C TYR A 284 -10.31 -9.32 -4.47
N LEU A 285 -11.64 -9.40 -4.45
CA LEU A 285 -12.51 -8.84 -3.42
C LEU A 285 -13.13 -10.01 -2.65
N ASN A 286 -12.54 -10.36 -1.51
CA ASN A 286 -12.95 -11.46 -0.65
C ASN A 286 -13.62 -10.99 0.65
N GLY A 287 -13.56 -9.69 0.93
CA GLY A 287 -14.34 -9.05 1.98
C GLY A 287 -15.64 -8.44 1.46
N THR A 288 -16.08 -7.35 2.09
CA THR A 288 -17.28 -6.61 1.69
C THR A 288 -16.90 -5.25 1.13
N VAL A 289 -17.34 -4.95 -0.09
CA VAL A 289 -17.19 -3.64 -0.72
C VAL A 289 -18.58 -2.98 -0.80
N THR A 290 -18.73 -1.80 -0.20
CA THR A 290 -20.00 -1.07 -0.15
C THR A 290 -19.89 0.32 -0.76
N ASN A 291 -21.04 0.87 -1.18
CA ASN A 291 -21.15 2.22 -1.73
C ASN A 291 -20.20 2.45 -2.91
N VAL A 292 -19.99 1.42 -3.73
CA VAL A 292 -19.17 1.57 -4.93
C VAL A 292 -19.87 2.56 -5.85
N SER A 293 -19.15 3.62 -6.21
CA SER A 293 -19.62 4.69 -7.08
C SER A 293 -20.94 5.30 -6.62
N GLY A 294 -20.89 6.21 -5.64
CA GLY A 294 -22.02 7.09 -5.32
C GLY A 294 -22.51 7.88 -6.55
N ASN A 295 -23.34 8.90 -6.32
CA ASN A 295 -24.13 9.54 -7.40
C ASN A 295 -23.33 9.94 -8.66
N SER A 296 -22.05 10.31 -8.52
CA SER A 296 -21.14 10.78 -9.57
C SER A 296 -20.23 9.71 -10.21
N GLY A 297 -20.13 8.50 -9.65
CA GLY A 297 -19.12 7.49 -10.05
C GLY A 297 -19.51 6.62 -11.27
N THR A 298 -18.57 5.81 -11.76
CA THR A 298 -18.74 4.99 -12.99
C THR A 298 -18.89 3.48 -12.75
N GLY A 299 -18.93 3.04 -11.50
CA GLY A 299 -18.91 1.63 -11.11
C GLY A 299 -17.49 1.07 -10.96
N ILE A 300 -17.33 -0.23 -11.28
CA ILE A 300 -16.01 -0.88 -11.41
C ILE A 300 -15.77 -1.12 -12.90
N THR A 301 -14.59 -0.76 -13.40
CA THR A 301 -14.20 -1.01 -14.79
C THR A 301 -12.98 -1.92 -14.83
N VAL A 302 -13.01 -2.92 -15.71
CA VAL A 302 -11.95 -3.91 -15.90
C VAL A 302 -11.50 -3.85 -17.35
N SER A 303 -10.24 -3.50 -17.56
CA SER A 303 -9.65 -3.34 -18.89
C SER A 303 -9.25 -4.68 -19.49
N SER A 304 -8.96 -4.68 -20.79
CA SER A 304 -8.45 -5.86 -21.50
C SER A 304 -7.22 -6.45 -20.79
N GLY A 305 -7.21 -7.78 -20.60
CA GLY A 305 -6.14 -8.50 -19.92
C GLY A 305 -6.12 -8.35 -18.39
N ALA A 306 -6.94 -7.48 -17.81
CA ALA A 306 -7.05 -7.33 -16.36
C ALA A 306 -8.12 -8.25 -15.77
N THR A 307 -7.99 -8.59 -14.49
CA THR A 307 -8.89 -9.50 -13.78
C THR A 307 -9.55 -8.82 -12.58
N LEU A 308 -10.87 -8.97 -12.46
CA LEU A 308 -11.59 -8.82 -11.20
C LEU A 308 -12.02 -10.19 -10.72
N GLY A 309 -11.75 -10.50 -9.46
CA GLY A 309 -12.19 -11.75 -8.85
C GLY A 309 -12.53 -11.65 -7.37
N GLY A 310 -12.63 -12.80 -6.73
CA GLY A 310 -12.89 -12.92 -5.30
C GLY A 310 -14.29 -13.44 -4.97
N THR A 311 -14.40 -13.93 -3.73
CA THR A 311 -15.58 -14.60 -3.18
C THR A 311 -16.38 -13.69 -2.22
N GLY A 312 -16.19 -12.38 -2.34
CA GLY A 312 -16.76 -11.39 -1.45
C GLY A 312 -18.12 -10.87 -1.91
N SER A 313 -18.56 -9.78 -1.28
CA SER A 313 -19.78 -9.07 -1.65
C SER A 313 -19.48 -7.64 -2.12
N ILE A 314 -20.15 -7.21 -3.18
CA ILE A 314 -20.01 -5.89 -3.79
C ILE A 314 -21.38 -5.22 -3.85
N THR A 315 -21.58 -4.14 -3.11
CA THR A 315 -22.76 -3.30 -3.21
C THR A 315 -22.48 -2.08 -4.08
N LEU A 316 -23.12 -2.05 -5.25
CA LEU A 316 -23.11 -0.94 -6.18
C LEU A 316 -24.17 0.09 -5.78
N ALA A 317 -23.93 1.37 -6.04
CA ALA A 317 -25.02 2.34 -6.03
C ALA A 317 -25.98 2.09 -7.21
N ALA A 318 -27.17 2.69 -7.13
CA ALA A 318 -28.18 2.63 -8.18
C ALA A 318 -27.60 2.96 -9.56
N ASP A 319 -27.97 2.14 -10.55
CA ASP A 319 -27.61 2.24 -11.97
C ASP A 319 -26.11 2.12 -12.27
N LYS A 320 -25.28 1.75 -11.28
CA LYS A 320 -23.86 1.46 -11.50
C LYS A 320 -23.64 0.00 -11.85
N THR A 321 -22.54 -0.26 -12.52
CA THR A 321 -22.21 -1.58 -13.07
C THR A 321 -20.76 -1.96 -12.79
N ILE A 322 -20.48 -3.25 -12.89
CA ILE A 322 -19.15 -3.77 -13.11
C ILE A 322 -19.03 -4.05 -14.61
N THR A 323 -18.14 -3.32 -15.28
CA THR A 323 -17.98 -3.37 -16.73
C THR A 323 -16.66 -3.99 -17.11
N PHE A 324 -16.74 -5.06 -17.89
CA PHE A 324 -15.62 -5.80 -18.46
C PHE A 324 -15.41 -5.40 -19.91
N ALA A 325 -14.23 -4.86 -20.23
CA ALA A 325 -13.83 -4.55 -21.59
C ALA A 325 -13.55 -5.84 -22.41
N ASP A 326 -13.37 -5.70 -23.71
CA ASP A 326 -12.96 -6.81 -24.59
C ASP A 326 -11.61 -7.39 -24.14
N GLY A 327 -11.57 -8.69 -23.86
CA GLY A 327 -10.42 -9.41 -23.31
C GLY A 327 -10.25 -9.33 -21.78
N ALA A 328 -11.20 -8.74 -21.04
CA ALA A 328 -11.15 -8.73 -19.58
C ALA A 328 -11.57 -10.07 -18.95
N VAL A 329 -11.16 -10.30 -17.70
CA VAL A 329 -11.39 -11.56 -16.98
C VAL A 329 -12.19 -11.34 -15.70
N LEU A 330 -13.21 -12.18 -15.48
CA LEU A 330 -13.93 -12.34 -14.23
C LEU A 330 -13.55 -13.68 -13.59
N ASP A 331 -13.22 -13.69 -12.30
CA ASP A 331 -12.84 -14.89 -11.55
C ASP A 331 -13.55 -14.94 -10.17
N PRO A 332 -14.79 -15.47 -10.07
CA PRO A 332 -15.54 -15.55 -8.82
C PRO A 332 -14.91 -16.45 -7.74
N GLY A 333 -13.83 -17.17 -8.06
CA GLY A 333 -13.02 -17.88 -7.08
C GLY A 333 -12.11 -16.94 -6.29
N ASP A 334 -11.28 -17.53 -5.44
CA ASP A 334 -10.21 -16.85 -4.71
C ASP A 334 -8.86 -17.46 -5.08
N VAL A 335 -7.79 -16.65 -4.98
CA VAL A 335 -6.42 -17.12 -5.15
C VAL A 335 -5.57 -16.54 -4.03
N ASN A 336 -4.97 -17.41 -3.22
CA ASN A 336 -4.11 -16.96 -2.12
C ASN A 336 -2.73 -16.46 -2.61
N ASP A 337 -1.90 -15.91 -1.71
CA ASP A 337 -0.55 -15.40 -2.03
C ASP A 337 0.41 -16.47 -2.57
N ALA A 338 0.14 -17.75 -2.33
CA ALA A 338 0.87 -18.88 -2.91
C ALA A 338 0.36 -19.30 -4.30
N GLY A 339 -0.66 -18.62 -4.85
CA GLY A 339 -1.25 -18.96 -6.14
C GLY A 339 -2.23 -20.13 -6.12
N VAL A 340 -2.64 -20.59 -4.93
CA VAL A 340 -3.62 -21.67 -4.79
C VAL A 340 -5.01 -21.10 -4.96
N ALA A 341 -5.73 -21.59 -5.97
CA ALA A 341 -7.12 -21.24 -6.24
C ALA A 341 -8.06 -22.01 -5.29
N THR A 342 -9.11 -21.33 -4.81
CA THR A 342 -10.21 -21.92 -4.04
C THR A 342 -11.54 -21.42 -4.59
N THR A 343 -12.59 -22.21 -4.41
CA THR A 343 -13.91 -21.88 -4.95
C THR A 343 -14.72 -20.96 -4.03
N GLY A 344 -15.73 -20.29 -4.57
CA GLY A 344 -16.69 -19.56 -3.73
C GLY A 344 -17.74 -18.76 -4.49
N ILE A 345 -18.45 -17.90 -3.74
CA ILE A 345 -19.58 -17.14 -4.26
C ILE A 345 -19.21 -15.66 -4.34
N LEU A 346 -19.27 -15.08 -5.53
CA LEU A 346 -19.22 -13.63 -5.71
C LEU A 346 -20.65 -13.07 -5.71
N THR A 347 -20.97 -12.21 -4.74
CA THR A 347 -22.28 -11.56 -4.66
C THR A 347 -22.19 -10.09 -5.08
N ILE A 348 -23.04 -9.66 -6.00
CA ILE A 348 -23.15 -8.27 -6.46
C ILE A 348 -24.57 -7.79 -6.19
N THR A 349 -24.71 -6.76 -5.37
CA THR A 349 -26.00 -6.21 -4.95
C THR A 349 -26.18 -4.79 -5.48
N SER A 350 -27.35 -4.49 -6.02
CA SER A 350 -27.79 -3.12 -6.35
C SER A 350 -29.32 -3.03 -6.32
N THR A 351 -29.85 -1.82 -6.28
CA THR A 351 -31.30 -1.57 -6.44
C THR A 351 -31.71 -1.41 -7.91
N SER A 352 -30.77 -1.07 -8.79
CA SER A 352 -31.00 -0.81 -10.23
C SER A 352 -29.73 -0.96 -11.07
N GLY A 353 -29.91 -1.13 -12.37
CA GLY A 353 -28.83 -1.33 -13.35
C GLY A 353 -28.59 -2.79 -13.71
N ALA A 354 -27.71 -3.02 -14.70
CA ALA A 354 -27.41 -4.37 -15.19
C ALA A 354 -26.59 -5.20 -14.19
N GLY A 355 -25.85 -4.56 -13.27
CA GLY A 355 -24.92 -5.22 -12.36
C GLY A 355 -23.63 -5.66 -13.04
N LEU A 356 -23.71 -6.61 -13.97
CA LEU A 356 -22.61 -7.07 -14.82
C LEU A 356 -22.80 -6.61 -16.27
N VAL A 357 -21.76 -6.02 -16.86
CA VAL A 357 -21.76 -5.59 -18.26
C VAL A 357 -20.51 -6.12 -18.95
N PHE A 358 -20.70 -6.92 -20.00
CA PHE A 358 -19.61 -7.36 -20.89
C PHE A 358 -19.63 -6.52 -22.16
N ALA A 359 -18.68 -5.59 -22.28
CA ALA A 359 -18.61 -4.64 -23.40
C ALA A 359 -18.00 -5.25 -24.67
N GLY A 360 -17.48 -6.48 -24.60
CA GLY A 360 -16.85 -7.23 -25.69
C GLY A 360 -16.68 -8.69 -25.30
N ASN A 361 -15.72 -9.39 -25.91
CA ASN A 361 -15.42 -10.75 -25.50
C ASN A 361 -14.81 -10.74 -24.10
N ALA A 362 -15.15 -11.73 -23.27
CA ALA A 362 -14.61 -11.81 -21.92
C ALA A 362 -14.44 -13.26 -21.51
N THR A 363 -13.59 -13.48 -20.52
CA THR A 363 -13.40 -14.80 -19.92
C THR A 363 -13.93 -14.80 -18.49
N ILE A 364 -14.75 -15.78 -18.14
CA ILE A 364 -15.13 -16.09 -16.78
C ILE A 364 -14.35 -17.35 -16.38
N LYS A 365 -13.32 -17.22 -15.55
CA LYS A 365 -12.64 -18.38 -14.96
C LYS A 365 -13.57 -18.98 -13.93
N PHE A 366 -13.88 -20.26 -14.03
CA PHE A 366 -14.95 -20.84 -13.22
C PHE A 366 -14.63 -22.28 -12.86
N ASN A 367 -14.62 -22.60 -11.58
CA ASN A 367 -14.53 -23.97 -11.12
C ASN A 367 -15.94 -24.55 -10.95
N LEU A 368 -16.23 -25.61 -11.71
CA LEU A 368 -17.54 -26.28 -11.70
C LEU A 368 -17.89 -26.94 -10.35
N ASP A 369 -16.93 -27.07 -9.43
CA ASP A 369 -17.10 -27.65 -8.09
C ASP A 369 -17.14 -26.58 -6.98
N GLY A 370 -17.90 -25.51 -7.20
CA GLY A 370 -18.30 -24.61 -6.12
C GLY A 370 -18.31 -23.13 -6.42
N ASP A 371 -17.80 -22.69 -7.58
CA ASP A 371 -17.92 -21.28 -7.94
C ASP A 371 -19.37 -20.92 -8.24
N LYS A 372 -19.75 -19.68 -7.91
CA LYS A 372 -21.05 -19.11 -8.28
C LYS A 372 -20.99 -17.58 -8.31
N ILE A 373 -21.76 -16.99 -9.21
CA ILE A 373 -22.01 -15.54 -9.23
C ILE A 373 -23.49 -15.30 -8.90
N VAL A 374 -23.76 -14.35 -8.00
CA VAL A 374 -25.11 -13.97 -7.60
C VAL A 374 -25.30 -12.47 -7.79
N LEU A 375 -26.30 -12.10 -8.59
CA LEU A 375 -26.76 -10.71 -8.73
C LEU A 375 -28.04 -10.51 -7.93
N GLU A 376 -27.95 -9.71 -6.87
CA GLU A 376 -29.06 -9.40 -5.98
C GLU A 376 -29.68 -8.04 -6.33
N GLY A 377 -31.00 -8.05 -6.53
CA GLY A 377 -31.80 -6.88 -6.88
C GLY A 377 -32.66 -7.13 -8.11
N ASN A 378 -33.96 -6.82 -8.06
CA ASN A 378 -34.97 -7.20 -9.05
C ASN A 378 -34.75 -6.64 -10.48
N SER A 379 -33.73 -5.84 -10.69
CA SER A 379 -33.38 -5.15 -11.93
C SER A 379 -31.99 -5.58 -12.46
N MET A 380 -31.28 -6.41 -11.69
CA MET A 380 -29.91 -6.87 -11.98
C MET A 380 -29.92 -8.04 -12.96
N ILE A 381 -30.04 -7.70 -14.25
CA ILE A 381 -30.28 -8.67 -15.34
C ILE A 381 -29.01 -9.02 -16.13
N GLY A 382 -27.90 -8.33 -15.94
CA GLY A 382 -26.71 -8.45 -16.78
C GLY A 382 -26.90 -7.85 -18.18
N SER A 383 -25.79 -7.55 -18.85
CA SER A 383 -25.79 -7.08 -20.24
C SER A 383 -24.52 -7.51 -20.97
N ALA A 384 -24.64 -7.75 -22.27
CA ALA A 384 -23.52 -8.08 -23.14
C ALA A 384 -23.66 -7.32 -24.47
N ALA A 385 -22.53 -6.91 -25.05
CA ALA A 385 -22.51 -6.26 -26.35
C ALA A 385 -23.01 -7.19 -27.47
N ALA A 386 -23.57 -6.62 -28.54
CA ALA A 386 -23.96 -7.41 -29.71
C ALA A 386 -22.73 -8.13 -30.29
N ASN A 387 -22.87 -9.45 -30.55
CA ASN A 387 -21.81 -10.33 -31.05
C ASN A 387 -20.62 -10.56 -30.10
N SER A 388 -20.71 -10.20 -28.82
CA SER A 388 -19.71 -10.64 -27.85
C SER A 388 -19.75 -12.17 -27.68
N VAL A 389 -18.60 -12.77 -27.38
CA VAL A 389 -18.51 -14.14 -26.88
C VAL A 389 -17.98 -14.12 -25.46
N ILE A 390 -18.74 -14.70 -24.53
CA ILE A 390 -18.34 -14.83 -23.13
C ILE A 390 -17.91 -16.28 -22.90
N THR A 391 -16.60 -16.49 -22.71
CA THR A 391 -16.03 -17.82 -22.52
C THR A 391 -16.01 -18.16 -21.03
N PHE A 392 -16.69 -19.22 -20.63
CA PHE A 392 -16.45 -19.84 -19.33
C PHE A 392 -15.23 -20.77 -19.43
N ASP A 393 -14.11 -20.37 -18.84
CA ASP A 393 -12.93 -21.21 -18.74
C ASP A 393 -13.03 -22.10 -17.51
N PHE A 394 -13.33 -23.38 -17.75
CA PHE A 394 -13.47 -24.39 -16.71
C PHE A 394 -12.16 -25.13 -16.39
N THR A 395 -11.01 -24.61 -16.84
CA THR A 395 -9.69 -25.18 -16.53
C THR A 395 -9.51 -25.29 -15.01
N GLY A 396 -9.13 -26.49 -14.55
CA GLY A 396 -8.97 -26.77 -13.11
C GLY A 396 -10.22 -27.35 -12.42
N SER A 397 -11.35 -27.43 -13.12
CA SER A 397 -12.54 -28.14 -12.61
C SER A 397 -12.31 -29.65 -12.51
N PRO A 398 -12.87 -30.35 -11.51
CA PRO A 398 -12.70 -31.79 -11.38
C PRO A 398 -13.61 -32.56 -12.35
N VAL A 399 -13.12 -33.67 -12.90
CA VAL A 399 -13.87 -34.53 -13.83
C VAL A 399 -15.12 -35.18 -13.22
N SER A 400 -15.24 -35.18 -11.89
CA SER A 400 -16.40 -35.73 -11.17
C SER A 400 -17.71 -34.98 -11.44
N VAL A 401 -17.64 -33.77 -11.99
CA VAL A 401 -18.83 -32.96 -12.34
C VAL A 401 -19.46 -33.34 -13.68
N VAL A 402 -18.88 -34.26 -14.44
CA VAL A 402 -19.46 -34.73 -15.72
C VAL A 402 -20.82 -35.39 -15.48
N GLY A 403 -21.81 -35.03 -16.31
CA GLY A 403 -23.19 -35.50 -16.18
C GLY A 403 -24.04 -34.71 -15.19
N THR A 404 -23.48 -33.67 -14.55
CA THR A 404 -24.22 -32.80 -13.62
C THR A 404 -24.70 -31.51 -14.29
N THR A 405 -25.62 -30.81 -13.61
CA THR A 405 -26.02 -29.44 -13.96
C THR A 405 -25.52 -28.50 -12.87
N ILE A 406 -24.72 -27.50 -13.27
CA ILE A 406 -24.11 -26.54 -12.34
C ILE A 406 -24.75 -25.18 -12.55
N ASP A 407 -25.14 -24.52 -11.45
CA ASP A 407 -25.58 -23.12 -11.46
C ASP A 407 -24.35 -22.21 -11.59
N LEU A 408 -24.33 -21.33 -12.59
CA LEU A 408 -23.21 -20.45 -12.87
C LEU A 408 -23.46 -19.02 -12.37
N ILE A 409 -24.56 -18.43 -12.84
CA ILE A 409 -24.96 -17.05 -12.53
C ILE A 409 -26.43 -17.05 -12.15
N THR A 410 -26.76 -16.58 -10.95
CA THR A 410 -28.14 -16.27 -10.57
C THR A 410 -28.38 -14.77 -10.75
N PHE A 411 -29.27 -14.40 -11.68
CA PHE A 411 -29.67 -13.02 -11.95
C PHE A 411 -30.79 -12.58 -11.01
N GLY A 412 -30.90 -11.28 -10.76
CA GLY A 412 -31.94 -10.76 -9.86
C GLY A 412 -33.35 -10.76 -10.48
N ALA A 413 -33.45 -10.86 -11.81
CA ALA A 413 -34.68 -11.03 -12.56
C ALA A 413 -34.41 -11.79 -13.88
N THR A 414 -35.32 -11.68 -14.86
CA THR A 414 -35.14 -12.31 -16.18
C THR A 414 -33.79 -11.91 -16.78
N PRO A 415 -32.92 -12.87 -17.15
CA PRO A 415 -31.59 -12.58 -17.66
C PRO A 415 -31.64 -11.70 -18.92
N GLY A 416 -30.79 -10.68 -18.96
CA GLY A 416 -30.63 -9.73 -20.06
C GLY A 416 -29.53 -10.11 -21.04
N ILE A 417 -28.82 -11.22 -20.80
CA ILE A 417 -27.80 -11.77 -21.70
C ILE A 417 -28.43 -12.97 -22.42
N ASP A 418 -28.24 -13.06 -23.74
CA ASP A 418 -28.68 -14.24 -24.50
C ASP A 418 -27.78 -15.44 -24.15
N LYS A 419 -28.37 -16.61 -23.90
CA LYS A 419 -27.60 -17.81 -23.57
C LYS A 419 -26.58 -18.21 -24.66
N ASN A 420 -26.84 -17.86 -25.92
CA ASN A 420 -26.00 -18.19 -27.07
C ASN A 420 -24.70 -17.38 -27.12
N VAL A 421 -24.57 -16.35 -26.27
CA VAL A 421 -23.33 -15.58 -26.08
C VAL A 421 -22.29 -16.39 -25.29
N PHE A 422 -22.73 -17.38 -24.50
CA PHE A 422 -21.84 -18.16 -23.65
C PHE A 422 -21.27 -19.36 -24.39
N VAL A 423 -19.95 -19.58 -24.20
CA VAL A 423 -19.24 -20.76 -24.72
C VAL A 423 -18.40 -21.40 -23.62
N ALA A 424 -18.23 -22.71 -23.70
CA ALA A 424 -17.37 -23.45 -22.79
C ALA A 424 -15.92 -23.42 -23.33
N GLY A 425 -14.98 -23.10 -22.45
CA GLY A 425 -13.54 -23.08 -22.70
C GLY A 425 -12.82 -24.28 -22.06
N GLY A 426 -11.50 -24.32 -22.22
CA GLY A 426 -10.65 -25.31 -21.56
C GLY A 426 -10.83 -26.76 -22.05
N GLY A 427 -11.49 -26.99 -23.20
CA GLY A 427 -11.76 -28.33 -23.74
C GLY A 427 -12.99 -29.03 -23.15
N TRP A 428 -13.74 -28.35 -22.29
CA TRP A 428 -15.01 -28.84 -21.75
C TRP A 428 -16.12 -28.71 -22.79
N THR A 429 -17.07 -29.64 -22.78
CA THR A 429 -18.28 -29.55 -23.63
C THR A 429 -19.54 -29.73 -22.79
N GLY A 430 -20.62 -29.10 -23.24
CA GLY A 430 -21.90 -29.10 -22.54
C GLY A 430 -22.83 -28.03 -23.09
N ASP A 431 -24.00 -27.91 -22.48
CA ASP A 431 -25.06 -26.99 -22.92
C ASP A 431 -25.32 -25.90 -21.86
N PHE A 432 -25.32 -24.64 -22.32
CA PHE A 432 -25.82 -23.53 -21.51
C PHE A 432 -27.34 -23.43 -21.61
N ARG A 433 -28.00 -23.28 -20.46
CA ARG A 433 -29.46 -23.09 -20.39
C ARG A 433 -29.85 -22.15 -19.27
N TYR A 434 -31.03 -21.56 -19.42
CA TYR A 434 -31.69 -20.84 -18.33
C TYR A 434 -32.69 -21.74 -17.62
N ASN A 435 -32.61 -21.77 -16.29
CA ASN A 435 -33.65 -22.28 -15.41
C ASN A 435 -34.19 -21.10 -14.60
N GLY A 436 -35.28 -20.49 -15.08
CA GLY A 436 -35.77 -19.22 -14.56
C GLY A 436 -34.75 -18.09 -14.76
N ASN A 437 -34.31 -17.49 -13.66
CA ASN A 437 -33.31 -16.43 -13.61
C ASN A 437 -31.87 -16.94 -13.42
N THR A 438 -31.62 -18.24 -13.50
CA THR A 438 -30.29 -18.80 -13.29
C THR A 438 -29.72 -19.38 -14.58
N LEU A 439 -28.53 -18.92 -14.97
CA LEU A 439 -27.72 -19.55 -16.02
C LEU A 439 -27.11 -20.83 -15.44
N GLN A 440 -27.31 -21.94 -16.15
CA GLN A 440 -26.77 -23.25 -15.81
C GLN A 440 -25.92 -23.81 -16.94
N PHE A 441 -24.96 -24.65 -16.59
CA PHE A 441 -24.19 -25.46 -17.52
C PHE A 441 -24.43 -26.94 -17.25
N VAL A 442 -24.86 -27.67 -18.29
CA VAL A 442 -25.04 -29.12 -18.24
C VAL A 442 -23.77 -29.75 -18.79
N VAL A 443 -22.98 -30.35 -17.91
CA VAL A 443 -21.64 -30.85 -18.23
C VAL A 443 -21.75 -32.15 -19.02
N ALA A 444 -21.31 -32.17 -20.28
CA ALA A 444 -21.37 -33.36 -21.13
C ALA A 444 -20.05 -34.14 -21.11
N THR A 445 -18.92 -33.47 -21.35
CA THR A 445 -17.59 -34.10 -21.33
C THR A 445 -16.55 -33.20 -20.69
N ALA A 446 -15.59 -33.82 -20.01
CA ALA A 446 -14.36 -33.18 -19.58
C ALA A 446 -13.30 -33.23 -20.69
N PRO A 447 -12.25 -32.38 -20.62
CA PRO A 447 -11.11 -32.44 -21.53
C PRO A 447 -10.45 -33.80 -21.44
N VAL A 448 -10.12 -34.40 -22.58
CA VAL A 448 -9.34 -35.64 -22.62
C VAL A 448 -7.88 -35.27 -22.31
N PRO A 449 -7.26 -35.83 -21.25
CA PRO A 449 -5.85 -35.58 -20.98
C PRO A 449 -5.01 -35.99 -22.19
N GLU A 450 -4.07 -35.17 -22.61
CA GLU A 450 -3.23 -35.53 -23.76
C GLU A 450 -2.52 -36.87 -23.50
N PRO A 451 -2.39 -37.74 -24.53
CA PRO A 451 -1.77 -39.07 -24.37
C PRO A 451 -0.37 -39.03 -23.75
N ALA A 452 0.38 -37.93 -23.95
CA ALA A 452 1.71 -37.73 -23.37
C ALA A 452 1.68 -37.56 -21.83
N THR A 453 0.67 -36.90 -21.28
CA THR A 453 0.49 -36.73 -19.83
C THR A 453 0.12 -38.05 -19.17
N VAL A 454 -0.72 -38.85 -19.84
CA VAL A 454 -1.09 -40.20 -19.41
C VAL A 454 0.13 -41.14 -19.46
N ALA A 455 0.94 -41.06 -20.52
CA ALA A 455 2.18 -41.82 -20.65
C ALA A 455 3.23 -41.46 -19.58
N LEU A 456 3.33 -40.19 -19.18
CA LEU A 456 4.23 -39.75 -18.12
C LEU A 456 3.79 -40.27 -16.74
N ILE A 457 2.50 -40.17 -16.42
CA ILE A 457 1.95 -40.67 -15.14
C ILE A 457 2.08 -42.20 -15.05
N LEU A 458 1.77 -42.92 -16.14
CA LEU A 458 1.96 -44.36 -16.21
C LEU A 458 3.45 -44.73 -16.17
N GLY A 459 4.31 -43.98 -16.86
CA GLY A 459 5.77 -44.18 -16.85
C GLY A 459 6.40 -43.99 -15.46
N LEU A 460 5.98 -42.97 -14.72
CA LEU A 460 6.42 -42.72 -13.34
C LEU A 460 5.85 -43.75 -12.36
N GLY A 461 4.59 -44.17 -12.52
CA GLY A 461 3.98 -45.24 -11.73
C GLY A 461 4.66 -46.61 -11.94
N CYS A 462 5.03 -46.93 -13.18
CA CYS A 462 5.80 -48.14 -13.52
C CYS A 462 7.25 -48.07 -13.00
N ALA A 463 7.91 -46.91 -13.06
CA ALA A 463 9.25 -46.74 -12.50
C ALA A 463 9.28 -46.84 -10.96
N GLY A 464 8.27 -46.28 -10.28
CA GLY A 464 8.12 -46.38 -8.83
C GLY A 464 7.86 -47.81 -8.34
N SER A 465 7.02 -48.56 -9.05
CA SER A 465 6.76 -49.98 -8.73
C SER A 465 7.98 -50.87 -9.00
N LEU A 466 8.75 -50.61 -10.07
CA LEU A 466 10.01 -51.32 -10.36
C LEU A 466 11.10 -51.06 -9.29
N LEU A 467 11.15 -49.88 -8.67
CA LEU A 467 12.09 -49.59 -7.58
C LEU A 467 11.72 -50.28 -6.26
N ILE A 468 10.43 -50.53 -6.00
CA ILE A 468 9.96 -51.25 -4.80
C ILE A 468 10.25 -52.75 -4.91
N PHE A 469 10.17 -53.34 -6.12
CA PHE A 469 10.53 -54.75 -6.34
C PHE A 469 12.04 -55.03 -6.32
N ARG A 470 12.90 -54.00 -6.44
CA ARG A 470 14.36 -54.16 -6.38
C ARG A 470 14.94 -54.10 -4.97
N ARG A 471 14.10 -53.85 -3.96
CA ARG A 471 14.49 -53.70 -2.54
C ARG A 471 13.94 -54.79 -1.61
N ARG A 472 13.40 -55.88 -2.17
CA ARG A 472 13.08 -57.12 -1.43
C ARG A 472 14.07 -58.21 -1.77
#